data_AF-A0A8T5ZMN1-F1
#
_entry.id   AF-A0A8T5ZMN1-F1
#
_cell.length_a   1.000
_cell.length_b   1.000
_cell.length_c   1.000
_cell.angle_alpha   90.00
_cell.angle_beta   90.00
_cell.angle_gamma   90.00
#
_symmetry.space_group_name_H-M   'P 1'
#
loop_
_entity.id
_entity.type
_entity.pdbx_description
1 polymer ?
#
loop_
_entity_poly.entity_id
_entity_poly.type
_entity_poly.pdbx_seq_one_letter_code
_entity_poly.pdbx_strand_id
1 'polypeptide(L)'
;TRGSVGAGNAITPEEVAAADLVIVAADIEVDLAKFAGKPMYRTSTGLALKKTAQELDKAVAEATPYEPAGKAQTATTEGKKESAGAYRHLLTGVSYMLPMVVAGGLCIALSFAFGIEAFKEPATLAAALMQIGGGSAFALMVPVLAGYIAFSIADRPGLTPGLIGGMLAVSTGSGFIGGIIAGFLAGYIAKLISTQLKLPQSMEALKPILIIPLISSLVVGLAMIYLIGKPVAGILEGLTHWLQTMGTAN
;
A
#
# COMPACT_ATOMS: atom_id res chain seq x y z
N THR A 1 4.46 -8.26 18.14
CA THR A 1 4.15 -8.48 16.71
C THR A 1 3.42 -7.26 16.17
N ARG A 2 3.57 -6.95 14.87
CA ARG A 2 2.76 -5.92 14.19
C ARG A 2 1.58 -6.62 13.50
N GLY A 3 0.44 -6.65 14.18
CA GLY A 3 -0.80 -7.20 13.63
C GLY A 3 -1.67 -6.11 12.98
N SER A 4 -2.84 -6.49 12.50
CA SER A 4 -3.85 -5.57 11.93
C SER A 4 -4.31 -4.46 12.89
N VAL A 5 -4.10 -4.65 14.20
CA VAL A 5 -4.40 -3.70 15.28
C VAL A 5 -3.21 -2.80 15.68
N GLY A 6 -2.08 -2.88 14.96
CA GLY A 6 -0.85 -2.17 15.28
C GLY A 6 0.18 -3.00 16.04
N ALA A 7 1.18 -2.34 16.63
CA ALA A 7 2.21 -2.99 17.42
C ALA A 7 1.69 -3.25 18.84
N GLY A 8 1.17 -4.46 19.10
CA GLY A 8 0.64 -4.84 20.42
C GLY A 8 1.71 -4.88 21.52
N ASN A 9 2.95 -5.21 21.14
CA ASN A 9 4.14 -5.14 22.01
C ASN A 9 5.18 -4.27 21.30
N ALA A 10 5.27 -3.00 21.69
CA ALA A 10 6.28 -2.10 21.18
C ALA A 10 7.65 -2.52 21.73
N ILE A 11 8.57 -2.89 20.84
CA ILE A 11 9.94 -3.26 21.23
C ILE A 11 10.65 -2.00 21.76
N THR A 12 11.10 -2.04 23.01
CA THR A 12 11.72 -0.91 23.70
C THR A 12 13.18 -0.70 23.26
N PRO A 13 13.75 0.51 23.41
CA PRO A 13 15.16 0.75 23.10
C PRO A 13 16.11 -0.17 23.88
N GLU A 14 15.78 -0.51 25.12
CA GLU A 14 16.56 -1.41 25.98
C GLU A 14 16.54 -2.83 25.43
N GLU A 15 15.38 -3.33 24.99
CA GLU A 15 15.26 -4.63 24.35
C GLU A 15 16.06 -4.69 23.04
N VAL A 16 16.04 -3.61 22.25
CA VAL A 16 16.88 -3.53 21.05
C VAL A 16 18.36 -3.55 21.43
N ALA A 17 18.77 -2.76 22.43
CA ALA A 17 20.15 -2.69 22.88
C ALA A 17 20.66 -4.03 23.43
N ALA A 18 19.80 -4.80 24.10
CA ALA A 18 20.11 -6.12 24.63
C ALA A 18 20.06 -7.25 23.58
N ALA A 19 19.44 -7.03 22.42
CA ALA A 19 19.30 -8.09 21.41
C ALA A 19 20.64 -8.45 20.76
N ASP A 20 20.98 -9.74 20.77
CA ASP A 20 22.13 -10.29 20.05
C ASP A 20 21.85 -10.47 18.55
N LEU A 21 20.58 -10.74 18.20
CA LEU A 21 20.13 -11.02 16.84
C LEU A 21 18.71 -10.50 16.63
N VAL A 22 18.47 -9.88 15.47
CA VAL A 22 17.14 -9.39 15.05
C VAL A 22 16.65 -10.20 13.86
N ILE A 23 15.56 -10.93 14.02
CA ILE A 23 14.90 -11.67 12.93
C ILE A 23 13.67 -10.91 12.47
N VAL A 24 13.67 -10.48 11.22
CA VAL A 24 12.55 -9.77 10.60
C VAL A 24 11.83 -10.70 9.63
N ALA A 25 10.77 -11.35 10.10
CA ALA A 25 9.83 -12.08 9.26
C ALA A 25 8.69 -11.16 8.82
N ALA A 26 8.78 -10.58 7.62
CA ALA A 26 7.80 -9.62 7.14
C ALA A 26 7.66 -9.66 5.61
N ASP A 27 6.41 -9.62 5.13
CA ASP A 27 6.09 -9.54 3.70
C ASP A 27 5.82 -8.11 3.23
N ILE A 28 5.53 -7.21 4.16
CA ILE A 28 5.35 -5.77 3.94
C ILE A 28 6.60 -4.98 4.35
N GLU A 29 6.60 -3.68 4.05
CA GLU A 29 7.62 -2.75 4.53
C GLU A 29 7.40 -2.38 6.00
N VAL A 30 8.48 -2.35 6.78
CA VAL A 30 8.44 -2.13 8.22
C VAL A 30 9.54 -1.14 8.57
N ASP A 31 9.25 -0.20 9.46
CA ASP A 31 10.27 0.68 10.02
C ASP A 31 11.21 -0.12 10.90
N LEU A 32 12.46 -0.23 10.46
CA LEU A 32 13.54 -0.97 11.11
C LEU A 32 14.65 -0.04 11.60
N ALA A 33 14.49 1.28 11.49
CA ALA A 33 15.56 2.24 11.79
C ALA A 33 16.11 2.10 13.21
N LYS A 34 15.25 1.69 14.16
CA LYS A 34 15.63 1.44 15.55
C LYS A 34 16.62 0.29 15.75
N PHE A 35 16.77 -0.62 14.78
CA PHE A 35 17.68 -1.77 14.83
C PHE A 35 19.02 -1.51 14.14
N ALA A 36 19.37 -0.25 13.87
CA ALA A 36 20.64 0.11 13.24
C ALA A 36 21.83 -0.49 14.01
N GLY A 37 22.76 -1.10 13.27
CA GLY A 37 23.98 -1.74 13.79
C GLY A 37 23.76 -3.13 14.39
N LYS A 38 22.52 -3.59 14.57
CA LYS A 38 22.25 -4.93 15.10
C LYS A 38 22.38 -6.01 14.02
N PRO A 39 22.94 -7.20 14.32
CA PRO A 39 22.90 -8.34 13.41
C PRO A 39 21.45 -8.65 13.05
N MET A 40 21.14 -8.65 11.76
CA MET A 40 19.78 -8.80 11.28
C MET A 40 19.69 -9.84 10.16
N TYR A 41 18.66 -10.70 10.25
CA TYR A 41 18.24 -11.60 9.20
C TYR A 41 16.79 -11.30 8.78
N ARG A 42 16.52 -11.24 7.48
CA ARG A 42 15.19 -10.90 6.94
C ARG A 42 14.62 -12.03 6.11
N THR A 43 13.40 -12.46 6.43
CA THR A 43 12.66 -13.53 5.74
C THR A 43 11.17 -13.18 5.57
N SER A 44 10.41 -14.07 4.94
CA SER A 44 8.94 -13.93 4.79
C SER A 44 8.21 -14.52 6.00
N THR A 45 6.98 -14.04 6.29
CA THR A 45 6.17 -14.65 7.36
C THR A 45 5.85 -16.10 7.05
N GLY A 46 5.59 -16.42 5.77
CA GLY A 46 5.30 -17.78 5.32
C GLY A 46 6.45 -18.76 5.57
N LEU A 47 7.70 -18.37 5.28
CA LEU A 47 8.86 -19.22 5.56
C LEU A 47 9.13 -19.35 7.06
N ALA A 48 9.04 -18.25 7.82
CA ALA A 48 9.22 -18.28 9.27
C ALA A 48 8.20 -19.20 9.97
N LEU A 49 6.97 -19.29 9.46
CA LEU A 49 5.92 -20.15 10.01
C LEU A 49 6.02 -21.61 9.54
N LYS A 50 6.33 -21.85 8.27
CA LYS A 50 6.34 -23.22 7.70
C LYS A 50 7.67 -23.94 7.85
N LYS A 51 8.77 -23.20 8.00
CA LYS A 51 10.14 -23.71 8.04
C LYS A 51 10.95 -23.07 9.18
N THR A 52 10.33 -22.97 10.36
CA THR A 52 10.85 -22.20 11.50
C THR A 52 12.28 -22.58 11.90
N ALA A 53 12.57 -23.88 12.07
CA ALA A 53 13.91 -24.35 12.45
C ALA A 53 14.96 -23.91 11.43
N GLN A 54 14.70 -24.15 10.14
CA GLN A 54 15.60 -23.75 9.06
C GLN A 54 15.86 -22.23 9.04
N GLU A 55 14.83 -21.42 9.25
CA GLU A 55 14.97 -19.96 9.22
C GLU A 55 15.69 -19.42 10.47
N LEU A 56 15.58 -20.10 11.62
CA LEU A 56 16.39 -19.78 12.81
C LEU A 56 17.86 -20.13 12.59
N ASP A 57 18.16 -21.31 12.03
CA ASP A 57 19.54 -21.71 11.73
C ASP A 57 20.22 -20.73 10.76
N LYS A 58 19.51 -20.34 9.71
CA LYS A 58 19.98 -19.30 8.77
C LYS A 58 20.15 -17.96 9.44
N ALA A 59 19.24 -17.57 10.33
CA ALA A 59 19.36 -16.28 11.00
C ALA A 59 20.64 -16.19 11.84
N VAL A 60 21.05 -17.29 12.49
CA VAL A 60 22.30 -17.34 13.24
C VAL A 60 23.51 -17.32 12.30
N ALA A 61 23.44 -18.00 11.15
CA ALA A 61 24.56 -18.13 10.23
C ALA A 61 24.76 -16.91 9.30
N GLU A 62 23.67 -16.26 8.88
CA GLU A 62 23.67 -15.30 7.76
C GLU A 62 23.35 -13.86 8.19
N ALA A 63 23.06 -13.61 9.47
CA ALA A 63 22.74 -12.26 9.93
C ALA A 63 23.92 -11.31 9.78
N THR A 64 23.66 -10.15 9.17
CA THR A 64 24.65 -9.08 8.99
C THR A 64 24.21 -7.82 9.73
N PRO A 65 25.13 -6.95 10.16
CA PRO A 65 24.77 -5.67 10.77
C PRO A 65 23.83 -4.88 9.85
N TYR A 66 22.68 -4.46 10.39
CA TYR A 66 21.70 -3.70 9.63
C TYR A 66 22.07 -2.22 9.57
N GLU A 67 22.21 -1.67 8.37
CA GLU A 67 22.30 -0.23 8.17
C GLU A 67 20.99 0.32 7.60
N PRO A 68 20.32 1.27 8.27
CA PRO A 68 19.19 1.99 7.70
C PRO A 68 19.65 2.72 6.44
N ALA A 69 18.83 2.68 5.39
CA ALA A 69 19.10 3.41 4.14
C ALA A 69 19.16 4.93 4.42
N GLY A 70 20.39 5.42 4.65
CA GLY A 70 20.68 6.77 5.10
C GLY A 70 22.18 7.08 5.23
N LYS A 71 23.05 6.07 5.14
CA LYS A 71 24.48 6.24 4.84
C LYS A 71 24.86 5.33 3.69
N ALA A 72 25.60 5.89 2.75
CA ALA A 72 25.96 5.24 1.51
C ALA A 72 26.89 4.04 1.75
N GLN A 73 26.47 2.85 1.33
CA GLN A 73 27.37 1.92 0.68
C GLN A 73 26.62 1.00 -0.28
N THR A 74 26.93 1.17 -1.55
CA THR A 74 26.65 0.25 -2.65
C THR A 74 27.27 -1.12 -2.35
N ALA A 75 26.43 -2.11 -2.04
CA ALA A 75 26.77 -3.51 -2.19
C ALA A 75 25.96 -4.06 -3.36
N THR A 76 26.67 -4.34 -4.45
CA THR A 76 26.21 -5.06 -5.63
C THR A 76 25.84 -6.50 -5.26
N THR A 77 24.55 -6.83 -5.36
CA THR A 77 24.12 -8.21 -5.56
C THR A 77 23.06 -8.22 -6.66
N GLU A 78 23.52 -8.38 -7.91
CA GLU A 78 22.66 -8.81 -9.01
C GLU A 78 22.26 -10.27 -8.81
N GLY A 79 20.97 -10.58 -9.02
CA GLY A 79 20.52 -11.96 -9.19
C GLY A 79 19.12 -12.25 -8.68
N LYS A 80 18.10 -11.99 -9.52
CA LYS A 80 16.71 -12.52 -9.43
C LYS A 80 15.90 -12.18 -8.18
N LYS A 81 15.21 -11.03 -8.15
CA LYS A 81 14.06 -10.81 -7.25
C LYS A 81 13.06 -9.71 -7.67
N GLU A 82 13.00 -9.31 -8.94
CA GLU A 82 12.04 -8.26 -9.36
C GLU A 82 10.57 -8.69 -9.23
N SER A 83 10.25 -9.99 -9.39
CA SER A 83 8.88 -10.50 -9.20
C SER A 83 8.43 -10.49 -7.74
N ALA A 84 9.36 -10.50 -6.79
CA ALA A 84 9.04 -10.35 -5.37
C ALA A 84 8.82 -8.88 -4.99
N GLY A 85 9.29 -7.91 -5.78
CA GLY A 85 9.12 -6.47 -5.49
C GLY A 85 7.69 -6.00 -5.73
N ALA A 86 7.21 -6.11 -6.98
CA ALA A 86 5.87 -5.66 -7.36
C ALA A 86 4.76 -6.35 -6.56
N TYR A 87 4.88 -7.67 -6.34
CA TYR A 87 3.92 -8.42 -5.53
C TYR A 87 3.85 -7.91 -4.08
N ARG A 88 4.98 -7.53 -3.47
CA ARG A 88 5.00 -6.97 -2.11
C ARG A 88 4.37 -5.59 -2.03
N HIS A 89 4.58 -4.75 -3.05
CA HIS A 89 3.92 -3.45 -3.13
C HIS A 89 2.41 -3.61 -3.24
N LEU A 90 1.95 -4.54 -4.08
CA LEU A 90 0.54 -4.88 -4.21
C LEU A 90 -0.04 -5.41 -2.89
N LEU A 91 0.64 -6.36 -2.24
CA LEU A 91 0.22 -6.90 -0.94
C LEU A 91 0.15 -5.82 0.14
N THR A 92 1.06 -4.84 0.12
CA THR A 92 1.02 -3.70 1.04
C THR A 92 -0.25 -2.89 0.82
N GLY A 93 -0.53 -2.51 -0.44
CA GLY A 93 -1.79 -1.84 -0.79
C GLY A 93 -3.03 -2.58 -0.29
N VAL A 94 -3.12 -3.88 -0.60
CA VAL A 94 -4.27 -4.71 -0.21
C VAL A 94 -4.41 -4.82 1.30
N SER A 95 -3.30 -4.96 2.04
CA SER A 95 -3.31 -5.08 3.50
C SER A 95 -3.86 -3.83 4.18
N TYR A 96 -3.51 -2.64 3.67
CA TYR A 96 -4.02 -1.37 4.20
C TYR A 96 -5.45 -1.06 3.74
N MET A 97 -5.88 -1.63 2.61
CA MET A 97 -7.25 -1.52 2.12
C MET A 97 -8.22 -2.40 2.91
N LEU A 98 -7.79 -3.59 3.36
CA LEU A 98 -8.68 -4.60 3.98
C LEU A 98 -9.48 -4.08 5.19
N PRO A 99 -8.91 -3.31 6.15
CA PRO A 99 -9.70 -2.74 7.24
C PRO A 99 -10.86 -1.85 6.78
N MET A 100 -10.69 -1.12 5.66
CA MET A 100 -11.74 -0.28 5.09
C MET A 100 -12.88 -1.13 4.53
N VAL A 101 -12.56 -2.24 3.87
CA VAL A 101 -13.56 -3.18 3.35
C VAL A 101 -14.35 -3.82 4.48
N VAL A 102 -13.67 -4.23 5.56
CA VAL A 102 -14.34 -4.83 6.72
C VAL A 102 -15.27 -3.82 7.40
N ALA A 103 -14.77 -2.63 7.71
CA ALA A 103 -15.58 -1.58 8.31
C ALA A 103 -16.76 -1.19 7.40
N GLY A 104 -16.50 -1.02 6.11
CA GLY A 104 -17.51 -0.65 5.13
C GLY A 104 -18.61 -1.71 4.97
N GLY A 105 -18.21 -2.97 4.80
CA GLY A 105 -19.13 -4.09 4.62
C GLY A 105 -20.03 -4.32 5.83
N LEU A 106 -19.47 -4.23 7.04
CA LEU A 106 -20.24 -4.37 8.27
C LEU A 106 -21.24 -3.21 8.45
N CYS A 107 -20.84 -1.96 8.17
CA CYS A 107 -21.77 -0.83 8.22
C CYS A 107 -22.91 -0.97 7.20
N ILE A 108 -22.63 -1.39 5.96
CA ILE A 108 -23.68 -1.67 4.96
C ILE A 108 -24.62 -2.78 5.43
N ALA A 109 -24.07 -3.88 5.97
CA ALA A 109 -24.86 -5.00 6.47
C ALA A 109 -25.79 -4.56 7.62
N LEU A 110 -25.28 -3.75 8.55
CA LEU A 110 -26.09 -3.17 9.62
C LEU A 110 -27.15 -2.20 9.09
N SER A 111 -26.85 -1.43 8.03
CA SER A 111 -27.86 -0.60 7.37
C SER A 111 -29.00 -1.45 6.82
N PHE A 112 -28.70 -2.59 6.19
CA PHE A 112 -29.72 -3.48 5.63
C PHE A 112 -30.52 -4.24 6.69
N ALA A 113 -30.02 -4.37 7.92
CA ALA A 113 -30.78 -4.96 9.02
C ALA A 113 -32.04 -4.16 9.38
N PHE A 114 -32.09 -2.86 9.06
CA PHE A 114 -33.28 -2.01 9.22
C PHE A 114 -34.25 -2.09 8.04
N GLY A 115 -33.91 -2.88 7.00
CA GLY A 115 -34.63 -2.96 5.74
C GLY A 115 -33.71 -2.57 4.57
N ILE A 116 -33.82 -3.29 3.45
CA ILE A 116 -32.90 -3.15 2.32
C ILE A 116 -32.96 -1.77 1.67
N GLU A 117 -34.08 -1.05 1.83
CA GLU A 117 -34.27 0.32 1.33
C GLU A 117 -34.33 1.38 2.44
N ALA A 118 -34.19 1.00 3.71
CA ALA A 118 -34.33 1.92 4.85
C ALA A 118 -33.29 3.06 4.81
N PHE A 119 -32.15 2.83 4.16
CA PHE A 119 -31.12 3.84 3.95
C PHE A 119 -31.54 5.01 3.05
N LYS A 120 -32.63 4.88 2.29
CA LYS A 120 -33.15 5.94 1.42
C LYS A 120 -33.83 7.05 2.22
N GLU A 121 -34.26 6.78 3.46
CA GLU A 121 -34.86 7.78 4.31
C GLU A 121 -33.76 8.63 4.98
N PRO A 122 -33.63 9.91 4.64
CA PRO A 122 -32.56 10.76 5.14
C PRO A 122 -32.63 10.94 6.65
N ALA A 123 -31.48 11.22 7.28
CA ALA A 123 -31.33 11.42 8.73
C ALA A 123 -31.70 10.21 9.61
N THR A 124 -31.89 9.02 9.04
CA THR A 124 -32.02 7.76 9.80
C THR A 124 -30.67 7.13 10.11
N LEU A 125 -30.65 6.23 11.10
CA LEU A 125 -29.45 5.42 11.40
C LEU A 125 -29.05 4.54 10.20
N ALA A 126 -30.01 3.99 9.46
CA ALA A 126 -29.76 3.22 8.26
C ALA A 126 -29.03 4.07 7.20
N ALA A 127 -29.52 5.29 6.92
CA ALA A 127 -28.85 6.21 6.01
C ALA A 127 -27.44 6.57 6.47
N ALA A 128 -27.24 6.81 7.77
CA ALA A 128 -25.93 7.11 8.34
C ALA A 128 -24.96 5.92 8.19
N LEU A 129 -25.41 4.70 8.47
CA LEU A 129 -24.63 3.46 8.31
C LEU A 129 -24.25 3.22 6.85
N MET A 130 -25.18 3.44 5.91
CA MET A 130 -24.90 3.36 4.48
C MET A 130 -23.90 4.43 4.02
N GLN A 131 -24.01 5.66 4.53
CA GLN A 131 -23.06 6.74 4.21
C GLN A 131 -21.66 6.45 4.74
N ILE A 132 -21.54 5.90 5.96
CA ILE A 132 -20.26 5.47 6.53
C ILE A 132 -19.68 4.33 5.69
N GLY A 133 -20.50 3.32 5.41
CA GLY A 133 -20.04 2.10 4.75
C GLY A 133 -19.81 2.28 3.25
N GLY A 134 -20.89 2.47 2.49
CA GLY A 134 -20.85 2.60 1.03
C GLY A 134 -20.32 3.95 0.57
N GLY A 135 -20.84 5.04 1.13
CA GLY A 135 -20.51 6.40 0.69
C GLY A 135 -19.10 6.85 1.03
N SER A 136 -18.48 6.26 2.06
CA SER A 136 -17.17 6.69 2.57
C SER A 136 -16.14 5.56 2.56
N ALA A 137 -16.34 4.49 3.35
CA ALA A 137 -15.33 3.44 3.51
C ALA A 137 -15.03 2.68 2.21
N PHE A 138 -16.06 2.27 1.46
CA PHE A 138 -15.89 1.64 0.16
C PHE A 138 -15.37 2.61 -0.91
N ALA A 139 -15.78 3.89 -0.87
CA ALA A 139 -15.27 4.91 -1.79
C ALA A 139 -13.75 5.12 -1.64
N LEU A 140 -13.22 4.98 -0.41
CA LEU A 140 -11.79 5.08 -0.11
C LEU A 140 -10.98 3.82 -0.42
N MET A 141 -11.62 2.70 -0.76
CA MET A 141 -10.95 1.42 -0.95
C MET A 141 -9.83 1.48 -2.01
N VAL A 142 -10.16 1.95 -3.23
CA VAL A 142 -9.21 2.06 -4.34
C VAL A 142 -8.16 3.18 -4.11
N PRO A 143 -8.53 4.36 -3.59
CA PRO A 143 -7.56 5.36 -3.14
C PRO A 143 -6.53 4.80 -2.16
N VAL A 144 -6.98 4.13 -1.10
CA VAL A 144 -6.10 3.56 -0.06
C VAL A 144 -5.19 2.50 -0.67
N LEU A 145 -5.72 1.60 -1.51
CA LEU A 145 -4.91 0.63 -2.25
C LEU A 145 -3.78 1.33 -3.02
N ALA A 146 -4.12 2.29 -3.88
CA ALA A 146 -3.17 2.99 -4.74
C ALA A 146 -2.15 3.78 -3.91
N GLY A 147 -2.60 4.50 -2.88
CA GLY A 147 -1.78 5.24 -1.94
C GLY A 147 -0.75 4.37 -1.23
N TYR A 148 -1.15 3.20 -0.74
CA TYR A 148 -0.23 2.31 -0.02
C TYR A 148 0.67 1.47 -0.94
N ILE A 149 0.28 1.21 -2.19
CA ILE A 149 1.21 0.74 -3.22
C ILE A 149 2.30 1.79 -3.43
N ALA A 150 1.92 3.04 -3.68
CA ALA A 150 2.86 4.14 -3.91
C ALA A 150 3.76 4.39 -2.69
N PHE A 151 3.19 4.34 -1.49
CA PHE A 151 3.91 4.45 -0.22
C PHE A 151 4.98 3.37 -0.09
N SER A 152 4.67 2.12 -0.43
CA SER A 152 5.66 1.03 -0.34
C SER A 152 6.81 1.13 -1.35
N ILE A 153 6.76 2.07 -2.30
CA ILE A 153 7.80 2.29 -3.32
C ILE A 153 8.63 3.55 -2.99
N ALA A 154 7.99 4.58 -2.46
CA ALA A 154 8.56 5.92 -2.30
C ALA A 154 8.30 6.56 -0.93
N ASP A 155 7.92 5.78 0.08
CA ASP A 155 7.55 6.21 1.42
C ASP A 155 6.42 7.27 1.42
N ARG A 156 6.38 8.12 2.46
CA ARG A 156 5.39 9.19 2.65
C ARG A 156 5.21 10.09 1.42
N PRO A 157 6.27 10.49 0.68
CA PRO A 157 6.11 11.29 -0.54
C PRO A 157 5.24 10.66 -1.64
N GLY A 158 5.18 9.32 -1.72
CA GLY A 158 4.35 8.60 -2.69
C GLY A 158 2.86 8.55 -2.32
N LEU A 159 2.50 8.81 -1.06
CA LEU A 159 1.15 8.58 -0.56
C LEU A 159 0.12 9.51 -1.21
N THR A 160 0.36 10.82 -1.21
CA THR A 160 -0.54 11.82 -1.81
C THR A 160 -0.83 11.57 -3.29
N PRO A 161 0.17 11.42 -4.19
CA PRO A 161 -0.10 11.16 -5.59
C PRO A 161 -0.80 9.80 -5.82
N GLY A 162 -0.50 8.79 -4.99
CA GLY A 162 -1.19 7.50 -5.05
C GLY A 162 -2.67 7.60 -4.68
N LEU A 163 -3.01 8.31 -3.59
CA LEU A 163 -4.40 8.54 -3.19
C LEU A 163 -5.19 9.30 -4.27
N ILE A 164 -4.61 10.36 -4.83
CA ILE A 164 -5.23 11.15 -5.91
C ILE A 164 -5.43 10.30 -7.15
N GLY A 165 -4.40 9.55 -7.57
CA GLY A 165 -4.49 8.65 -8.71
C GLY A 165 -5.54 7.54 -8.51
N GLY A 166 -5.65 6.99 -7.30
CA GLY A 166 -6.70 6.02 -6.96
C GLY A 166 -8.11 6.61 -6.96
N MET A 167 -8.30 7.84 -6.48
CA MET A 167 -9.58 8.57 -6.60
C MET A 167 -9.94 8.85 -8.06
N LEU A 168 -8.95 9.18 -8.89
CA LEU A 168 -9.15 9.33 -10.33
C LEU A 168 -9.52 7.99 -10.99
N ALA A 169 -8.96 6.87 -10.53
CA ALA A 169 -9.33 5.57 -11.04
C ALA A 169 -10.83 5.26 -10.81
N VAL A 170 -11.35 5.62 -9.63
CA VAL A 170 -12.78 5.48 -9.31
C VAL A 170 -13.63 6.41 -10.17
N SER A 171 -13.32 7.70 -10.19
CA SER A 171 -14.13 8.71 -10.90
C SER A 171 -14.08 8.60 -12.43
N THR A 172 -13.04 7.98 -13.00
CA THR A 172 -12.93 7.71 -14.44
C THR A 172 -13.49 6.34 -14.84
N GLY A 173 -13.99 5.53 -13.90
CA GLY A 173 -14.55 4.20 -14.18
C GLY A 173 -13.51 3.10 -14.40
N SER A 174 -12.21 3.38 -14.26
CA SER A 174 -11.15 2.36 -14.38
C SER A 174 -11.01 1.46 -13.14
N GLY A 175 -11.64 1.86 -12.02
CA GLY A 175 -11.85 1.03 -10.84
C GLY A 175 -10.56 0.50 -10.22
N PHE A 176 -10.60 -0.75 -9.73
CA PHE A 176 -9.48 -1.37 -9.04
C PHE A 176 -8.23 -1.53 -9.92
N ILE A 177 -8.41 -1.87 -11.21
CA ILE A 177 -7.30 -2.01 -12.18
C ILE A 177 -6.60 -0.66 -12.37
N GLY A 178 -7.39 0.40 -12.60
CA GLY A 178 -6.86 1.77 -12.67
C GLY A 178 -6.14 2.18 -11.39
N GLY A 179 -6.65 1.78 -10.22
CA GLY A 179 -6.02 2.07 -8.93
C GLY A 179 -4.66 1.41 -8.74
N ILE A 180 -4.50 0.14 -9.17
CA ILE A 180 -3.20 -0.54 -9.14
C ILE A 180 -2.21 0.19 -10.05
N ILE A 181 -2.61 0.50 -11.28
CA ILE A 181 -1.76 1.23 -12.24
C ILE A 181 -1.36 2.59 -11.67
N ALA A 182 -2.33 3.34 -11.14
CA ALA A 182 -2.09 4.64 -10.51
C ALA A 182 -1.13 4.55 -9.31
N GLY A 183 -1.27 3.53 -8.47
CA GLY A 183 -0.40 3.32 -7.30
C GLY A 183 1.06 3.07 -7.69
N PHE A 184 1.31 2.19 -8.66
CA PHE A 184 2.66 1.96 -9.18
C PHE A 184 3.22 3.19 -9.87
N LEU A 185 2.43 3.84 -10.73
CA LEU A 185 2.83 5.05 -11.43
C LEU A 185 3.23 6.16 -10.45
N ALA A 186 2.39 6.43 -9.45
CA ALA A 186 2.66 7.42 -8.41
C ALA A 186 3.90 7.09 -7.58
N GLY A 187 4.07 5.83 -7.18
CA GLY A 187 5.24 5.39 -6.43
C GLY A 187 6.54 5.58 -7.21
N TYR A 188 6.60 5.13 -8.47
CA TYR A 188 7.81 5.26 -9.27
C TYR A 188 8.11 6.72 -9.68
N ILE A 189 7.10 7.53 -9.98
CA ILE A 189 7.30 8.97 -10.25
C ILE A 189 7.82 9.68 -8.99
N ALA A 190 7.22 9.42 -7.83
CA ALA A 190 7.67 10.01 -6.57
C ALA A 190 9.12 9.60 -6.25
N LYS A 191 9.46 8.32 -6.44
CA LYS A 191 10.84 7.81 -6.28
C LYS A 191 11.81 8.44 -7.27
N LEU A 192 11.39 8.62 -8.52
CA LEU A 192 12.21 9.26 -9.56
C LEU A 192 12.53 10.71 -9.19
N ILE A 193 11.53 11.49 -8.79
CA ILE A 193 11.73 12.88 -8.34
C ILE A 193 12.62 12.91 -7.09
N SER A 194 12.38 12.01 -6.13
CA SER A 194 13.19 11.89 -4.91
C SER A 194 14.67 11.62 -5.20
N THR A 195 14.97 10.79 -6.19
CA THR A 195 16.35 10.36 -6.47
C THR A 195 17.08 11.25 -7.49
N GLN A 196 16.38 11.78 -8.49
CA GLN A 196 16.99 12.50 -9.61
C GLN A 196 16.99 14.02 -9.44
N LEU A 197 16.02 14.60 -8.72
CA LEU A 197 15.93 16.06 -8.58
C LEU A 197 16.88 16.55 -7.49
N LYS A 198 18.02 17.14 -7.87
CA LYS A 198 18.96 17.73 -6.90
C LYS A 198 18.54 19.17 -6.60
N LEU A 199 18.38 19.49 -5.31
CA LEU A 199 18.05 20.84 -4.86
C LEU A 199 19.19 21.39 -3.99
N PRO A 200 19.34 22.72 -3.91
CA PRO A 200 20.27 23.30 -2.94
C PRO A 200 19.82 22.96 -1.51
N GLN A 201 20.77 22.92 -0.58
CA GLN A 201 20.55 22.49 0.81
C GLN A 201 19.41 23.22 1.53
N SER A 202 19.14 24.49 1.17
CA SER A 202 18.03 25.29 1.70
C SER A 202 16.63 24.80 1.28
N MET A 203 16.53 23.99 0.21
CA MET A 203 15.26 23.53 -0.38
C MET A 203 15.04 22.02 -0.26
N GLU A 204 15.99 21.24 0.27
CA GLU A 204 15.86 19.79 0.43
C GLU A 204 14.63 19.39 1.27
N ALA A 205 14.29 20.17 2.30
CA ALA A 205 13.08 19.93 3.10
C ALA A 205 11.77 20.14 2.33
N LEU A 206 11.76 21.00 1.30
CA LEU A 206 10.58 21.24 0.46
C LEU A 206 10.29 20.06 -0.48
N LYS A 207 11.29 19.24 -0.74
CA LYS A 207 11.22 18.16 -1.72
C LYS A 207 10.15 17.11 -1.36
N PRO A 208 10.17 16.45 -0.19
CA PRO A 208 9.14 15.50 0.19
C PRO A 208 7.81 16.14 0.60
N ILE A 209 7.82 17.39 1.05
CA ILE A 209 6.63 18.07 1.59
C ILE A 209 5.77 18.69 0.49
N LEU A 210 6.40 19.31 -0.51
CA LEU A 210 5.71 20.13 -1.51
C LEU A 210 5.96 19.63 -2.92
N ILE A 211 7.24 19.46 -3.30
CA ILE A 211 7.62 19.25 -4.70
C ILE A 211 7.17 17.88 -5.20
N ILE A 212 7.50 16.82 -4.46
CA ILE A 212 7.11 15.45 -4.84
C ILE A 212 5.57 15.32 -4.84
N PRO A 213 4.84 15.69 -3.77
CA PRO A 213 3.38 15.60 -3.79
C PRO A 213 2.74 16.40 -4.93
N LEU A 214 3.20 17.62 -5.21
CA LEU A 214 2.62 18.44 -6.27
C LEU A 214 2.90 17.87 -7.67
N ILE A 215 4.18 17.67 -8.00
CA ILE A 215 4.59 17.25 -9.36
C ILE A 215 4.12 15.83 -9.64
N SER A 216 4.30 14.91 -8.69
CA SER A 216 3.86 13.52 -8.88
C SER A 216 2.34 13.46 -9.06
N SER A 217 1.56 14.21 -8.27
CA SER A 217 0.10 14.21 -8.41
C SER A 217 -0.35 14.81 -9.74
N LEU A 218 0.32 15.86 -10.21
CA LEU A 218 0.04 16.44 -11.51
C LEU A 218 0.32 15.44 -12.64
N VAL A 219 1.49 14.80 -12.65
CA VAL A 219 1.87 13.86 -13.70
C VAL A 219 0.94 12.63 -13.68
N VAL A 220 0.72 12.02 -12.51
CA VAL A 220 -0.19 10.88 -12.35
C VAL A 220 -1.61 11.26 -12.74
N GLY A 221 -2.08 12.43 -12.28
CA GLY A 221 -3.44 12.89 -12.57
C GLY A 221 -3.68 13.14 -14.05
N LEU A 222 -2.76 13.82 -14.72
CA LEU A 222 -2.83 14.04 -16.17
C LEU A 222 -2.76 12.72 -16.94
N ALA A 223 -1.87 11.80 -16.54
CA ALA A 223 -1.80 10.48 -17.16
C ALA A 223 -3.11 9.69 -16.98
N MET A 224 -3.71 9.71 -15.79
CA MET A 224 -5.00 9.06 -15.53
C MET A 224 -6.14 9.68 -16.34
N ILE A 225 -6.20 11.01 -16.45
CA ILE A 225 -7.29 11.71 -17.16
C ILE A 225 -7.17 11.51 -18.67
N TYR A 226 -5.98 11.67 -19.25
CA TYR A 226 -5.81 11.76 -20.69
C TYR A 226 -5.40 10.44 -21.36
N LEU A 227 -4.68 9.56 -20.65
CA LEU A 227 -4.02 8.40 -21.26
C LEU A 227 -4.55 7.07 -20.73
N ILE A 228 -4.78 6.95 -19.43
CA ILE A 228 -4.97 5.65 -18.77
C ILE A 228 -6.43 5.36 -18.45
N GLY A 229 -7.16 6.33 -17.89
CA GLY A 229 -8.49 6.11 -17.31
C GLY A 229 -9.49 5.53 -18.31
N LYS A 230 -9.66 6.17 -19.47
CA LYS A 230 -10.64 5.72 -20.49
C LYS A 230 -10.31 4.33 -21.07
N PRO A 231 -9.08 4.03 -21.53
CA PRO A 231 -8.77 2.69 -22.02
C PRO A 231 -8.98 1.60 -20.97
N VAL A 232 -8.57 1.85 -19.72
CA VAL A 232 -8.72 0.85 -18.64
C VAL A 232 -10.19 0.66 -18.25
N ALA A 233 -11.00 1.73 -18.25
CA ALA A 233 -12.45 1.63 -18.06
C ALA A 233 -13.09 0.76 -19.15
N GLY A 234 -12.73 0.95 -20.42
CA GLY A 234 -13.22 0.11 -21.52
C GLY A 234 -12.84 -1.37 -21.38
N ILE A 235 -11.63 -1.67 -20.87
CA ILE A 235 -11.22 -3.05 -20.54
C ILE A 235 -12.11 -3.62 -19.42
N LEU A 236 -12.36 -2.83 -18.36
CA LEU A 236 -13.19 -3.26 -17.23
C LEU A 236 -14.64 -3.50 -17.64
N GLU A 237 -15.20 -2.64 -18.48
CA GLU A 237 -16.54 -2.79 -19.07
C GLU A 237 -16.61 -4.05 -19.95
N GLY A 238 -15.61 -4.28 -20.81
CA GLY A 238 -15.53 -5.47 -21.66
C GLY A 238 -15.48 -6.77 -20.85
N LEU A 239 -14.68 -6.79 -19.78
CA LEU A 239 -14.62 -7.93 -18.85
C LEU A 239 -15.96 -8.15 -18.15
N THR A 240 -16.63 -7.07 -17.73
CA THR A 240 -17.94 -7.13 -17.08
C THR A 240 -19.00 -7.68 -18.03
N HIS A 241 -19.01 -7.21 -19.28
CA HIS A 241 -19.92 -7.71 -20.31
C HIS A 241 -19.70 -9.19 -20.58
N TRP A 242 -18.44 -9.62 -20.74
CA TRP A 242 -18.10 -11.03 -20.91
C TRP A 242 -18.59 -11.89 -19.74
N LEU A 243 -18.34 -11.48 -18.50
CA LEU A 243 -18.82 -12.19 -17.31
C LEU A 243 -20.35 -12.30 -17.26
N GLN A 244 -21.07 -11.23 -17.63
CA GLN A 244 -22.53 -11.23 -17.68
C GLN A 244 -23.08 -12.20 -18.73
N THR A 245 -22.44 -12.28 -19.91
CA THR A 245 -22.86 -13.23 -20.97
C THR A 245 -22.66 -14.70 -20.59
N MET A 246 -21.76 -15.01 -19.65
CA MET A 246 -21.61 -16.36 -19.11
C MET A 246 -22.70 -16.72 -18.09
N GLY A 247 -23.30 -15.73 -17.43
CA GLY A 247 -24.38 -15.95 -16.44
C GLY A 247 -25.77 -16.15 -17.05
N THR A 248 -25.97 -15.79 -18.33
CA THR A 248 -27.26 -15.88 -19.04
C THR A 248 -27.41 -17.14 -19.90
N ALA A 249 -26.45 -18.06 -19.86
CA ALA A 249 -26.43 -19.27 -20.68
C ALA A 249 -27.06 -20.52 -20.02
N ASN A 250 -27.87 -20.33 -18.96
CA ASN A 250 -28.67 -21.39 -18.32
C ASN A 250 -30.15 -21.05 -18.35
#